data_AF-A0A921B933-F1
#
_entry.id   AF-A0A921B933-F1
#
_cell.length_a   1.000
_cell.length_b   1.000
_cell.length_c   1.000
_cell.angle_alpha   90.00
_cell.angle_beta   90.00
_cell.angle_gamma   90.00
#
_symmetry.space_group_name_H-M   'P 1'
#
loop_
_entity.id
_entity.type
_entity.pdbx_description
1 polymer ?
#
loop_
_entity_poly.entity_id
_entity_poly.type
_entity_poly.pdbx_seq_one_letter_code
_entity_poly.pdbx_strand_id
1 'polypeptide(L)'
;MNPEDLWSWMDKLRDLGLDSIAIPHNSNGSNGRMFETKSWDGSLVDDQYADFRMRNEPIVESTQVKGTSDTHPILSPDDEWADFEIFPYRIGRGKTYSDPDGSYVRQAYKRGLGLEWENRGNPYKFGVIGSSDTHTAAGAFVESDFYAKVGVLDGLPPLRGSVPLEQEEYELLSSGENNSNNFVDKEQGRYVDTYYSLWSASGLAAVWAEENTRESIFAAFRRKETYATSGNRIKLRFFGGFDFGQLDLSSNNLIKEAYKRGVPMGGSLVSDEVQSPEFLIWAQKDPKTTSLQRLQVIKGWIDPTDGSTHEKVYDAACSEGP
;
A
#
# COMPACT_ATOMS: atom_id res chain seq x y z
N MET A 1 -9.99 -5.20 -18.58
CA MET A 1 -9.63 -3.84 -19.03
C MET A 1 -8.13 -3.87 -19.18
N ASN A 2 -7.62 -3.45 -20.32
CA ASN A 2 -6.21 -3.48 -20.68
C ASN A 2 -5.51 -2.23 -20.07
N PRO A 3 -4.61 -2.35 -19.07
CA PRO A 3 -3.97 -1.17 -18.48
C PRO A 3 -3.09 -0.41 -19.49
N GLU A 4 -2.52 -1.09 -20.48
CA GLU A 4 -1.74 -0.50 -21.57
C GLU A 4 -2.54 0.53 -22.39
N ASP A 5 -3.87 0.41 -22.48
CA ASP A 5 -4.71 1.39 -23.17
C ASP A 5 -4.76 2.72 -22.38
N LEU A 6 -4.84 2.64 -21.04
CA LEU A 6 -4.80 3.82 -20.17
C LEU A 6 -3.43 4.48 -20.25
N TRP A 7 -2.37 3.70 -20.13
CA TRP A 7 -1.00 4.20 -20.22
C TRP A 7 -0.68 4.82 -21.59
N SER A 8 -1.22 4.24 -22.67
CA SER A 8 -1.12 4.79 -24.03
C SER A 8 -1.83 6.13 -24.14
N TRP A 9 -2.96 6.31 -23.46
CA TRP A 9 -3.64 7.61 -23.39
C TRP A 9 -2.85 8.62 -22.55
N MET A 10 -2.25 8.20 -21.44
CA MET A 10 -1.38 9.05 -20.61
C MET A 10 -0.13 9.51 -21.38
N ASP A 11 0.43 8.69 -22.26
CA ASP A 11 1.51 9.10 -23.17
C ASP A 11 1.08 10.27 -24.08
N LYS A 12 -0.13 10.20 -24.64
CA LYS A 12 -0.68 11.28 -25.48
C LYS A 12 -0.87 12.58 -24.71
N LEU A 13 -1.16 12.52 -23.41
CA LEU A 13 -1.19 13.72 -22.56
C LEU A 13 0.21 14.34 -22.44
N ARG A 14 1.23 13.50 -22.24
CA ARG A 14 2.62 13.95 -22.14
C ARG A 14 3.14 14.57 -23.45
N ASP A 15 2.70 14.07 -24.60
CA ASP A 15 2.98 14.69 -25.91
C ASP A 15 2.43 16.11 -26.03
N LEU A 16 1.37 16.44 -25.26
CA LEU A 16 0.78 17.79 -25.17
C LEU A 16 1.41 18.64 -24.05
N GLY A 17 2.47 18.15 -23.39
CA GLY A 17 3.11 18.80 -22.25
C GLY A 17 2.34 18.65 -20.93
N LEU A 18 1.36 17.74 -20.86
CA LEU A 18 0.59 17.47 -19.65
C LEU A 18 1.10 16.18 -19.00
N ASP A 19 1.73 16.31 -17.83
CA ASP A 19 2.18 15.13 -17.10
C ASP A 19 1.05 14.48 -16.28
N SER A 20 1.07 13.14 -16.20
CA SER A 20 0.06 12.36 -15.49
C SER A 20 0.62 11.07 -14.88
N ILE A 21 0.06 10.67 -13.74
CA ILE A 21 0.31 9.38 -13.09
C ILE A 21 -1.01 8.68 -12.81
N ALA A 22 -0.99 7.35 -12.83
CA ALA A 22 -2.03 6.49 -12.32
C ALA A 22 -1.51 5.85 -11.02
N ILE A 23 -2.42 5.62 -10.08
CA ILE A 23 -2.11 4.99 -8.80
C ILE A 23 -3.05 3.78 -8.67
N PRO A 24 -2.58 2.57 -9.02
CA PRO A 24 -3.37 1.37 -8.80
C PRO A 24 -3.70 1.22 -7.31
N HIS A 25 -4.92 0.75 -7.03
CA HIS A 25 -5.45 0.64 -5.67
C HIS A 25 -6.30 -0.63 -5.51
N ASN A 26 -6.54 -1.05 -4.25
CA ASN A 26 -7.21 -2.31 -3.92
C ASN A 26 -6.58 -3.57 -4.54
N SER A 27 -5.25 -3.69 -4.53
CA SER A 27 -4.60 -4.84 -5.15
C SER A 27 -4.94 -6.15 -4.43
N ASN A 28 -5.14 -6.13 -3.11
CA ASN A 28 -5.60 -7.27 -2.30
C ASN A 28 -6.89 -7.91 -2.83
N GLY A 29 -7.81 -7.08 -3.34
CA GLY A 29 -9.08 -7.53 -3.93
C GLY A 29 -9.03 -7.80 -5.44
N SER A 30 -7.84 -7.87 -6.06
CA SER A 30 -7.65 -8.00 -7.52
C SER A 30 -7.76 -9.44 -8.04
N ASN A 31 -7.72 -10.44 -7.15
CA ASN A 31 -7.65 -11.86 -7.49
C ASN A 31 -6.44 -12.20 -8.38
N GLY A 32 -5.26 -11.75 -7.97
CA GLY A 32 -3.98 -12.04 -8.58
C GLY A 32 -3.65 -11.21 -9.83
N ARG A 33 -4.53 -10.28 -10.21
CA ARG A 33 -4.44 -9.56 -11.48
C ARG A 33 -3.60 -8.29 -11.43
N MET A 34 -3.36 -7.72 -10.25
CA MET A 34 -2.68 -6.41 -10.17
C MET A 34 -1.18 -6.52 -10.53
N PHE A 35 -0.54 -7.63 -10.14
CA PHE A 35 0.91 -7.80 -10.21
C PHE A 35 1.31 -9.04 -11.04
N GLU A 36 0.61 -9.31 -12.14
CA GLU A 36 0.89 -10.45 -13.04
C GLU A 36 2.28 -10.39 -13.69
N THR A 37 2.89 -11.54 -13.99
CA THR A 37 4.17 -11.62 -14.73
C THR A 37 3.98 -11.75 -16.25
N LYS A 38 2.74 -11.53 -16.71
CA LYS A 38 2.31 -11.54 -18.10
C LYS A 38 1.51 -10.27 -18.39
N SER A 39 1.60 -9.79 -19.63
CA SER A 39 0.80 -8.69 -20.14
C SER A 39 -0.64 -9.13 -20.41
N TRP A 40 -1.52 -8.17 -20.69
CA TRP A 40 -2.96 -8.43 -20.88
C TRP A 40 -3.27 -9.45 -21.99
N ASP A 41 -2.45 -9.49 -23.04
CA ASP A 41 -2.57 -10.43 -24.17
C ASP A 41 -1.98 -11.83 -23.88
N GLY A 42 -1.43 -12.03 -22.68
CA GLY A 42 -0.81 -13.28 -22.24
C GLY A 42 0.67 -13.42 -22.61
N SER A 43 1.25 -12.43 -23.30
CA SER A 43 2.69 -12.36 -23.53
C SER A 43 3.45 -12.17 -22.22
N LEU A 44 4.73 -12.52 -22.22
CA LEU A 44 5.60 -12.29 -21.07
C LEU A 44 5.87 -10.79 -20.96
N VAL A 45 5.76 -10.24 -19.75
CA VAL A 45 6.30 -8.90 -19.44
C VAL A 45 7.77 -8.83 -19.83
N ASP A 46 8.18 -7.71 -20.42
CA ASP A 46 9.55 -7.39 -20.82
C ASP A 46 9.96 -5.98 -20.36
N ASP A 47 11.17 -5.54 -20.74
CA ASP A 47 11.70 -4.21 -20.40
C ASP A 47 10.80 -3.08 -20.90
N GLN A 48 10.18 -3.23 -22.07
CA GLN A 48 9.30 -2.21 -22.64
C GLN A 48 8.04 -2.06 -21.80
N TYR A 49 7.43 -3.18 -21.39
CA TYR A 49 6.29 -3.16 -20.47
C TYR A 49 6.68 -2.60 -19.10
N ALA A 50 7.85 -2.97 -18.57
CA ALA A 50 8.33 -2.48 -17.29
C ALA A 50 8.49 -0.95 -17.29
N ASP A 51 9.15 -0.40 -18.31
CA ASP A 51 9.29 1.05 -18.50
C ASP A 51 7.93 1.72 -18.72
N PHE A 52 7.05 1.06 -19.50
CA PHE A 52 5.72 1.58 -19.81
C PHE A 52 4.86 1.70 -18.55
N ARG A 53 4.86 0.67 -17.70
CA ARG A 53 4.19 0.72 -16.41
C ARG A 53 4.86 1.74 -15.51
N MET A 54 6.19 1.72 -15.37
CA MET A 54 6.85 2.51 -14.34
C MET A 54 6.80 4.02 -14.57
N ARG A 55 6.72 4.46 -15.83
CA ARG A 55 6.47 5.88 -16.14
C ARG A 55 5.01 6.29 -15.95
N ASN A 56 4.06 5.36 -15.84
CA ASN A 56 2.63 5.67 -15.65
C ASN A 56 2.15 5.42 -14.22
N GLU A 57 2.65 4.37 -13.58
CA GLU A 57 2.29 3.90 -12.25
C GLU A 57 3.53 3.88 -11.34
N PRO A 58 4.16 5.03 -11.06
CA PRO A 58 5.36 5.07 -10.22
C PRO A 58 5.08 4.71 -8.76
N ILE A 59 3.82 4.76 -8.32
CA ILE A 59 3.40 4.49 -6.95
C ILE A 59 2.12 3.63 -6.95
N VAL A 60 1.94 2.84 -5.89
CA VAL A 60 0.74 2.02 -5.65
C VAL A 60 0.15 2.33 -4.28
N GLU A 61 -1.17 2.16 -4.14
CA GLU A 61 -1.81 2.16 -2.83
C GLU A 61 -1.56 0.82 -2.12
N SER A 62 -0.92 0.88 -0.95
CA SER A 62 -0.61 -0.29 -0.13
C SER A 62 -1.62 -0.52 1.00
N THR A 63 -2.47 0.46 1.32
CA THR A 63 -3.51 0.30 2.35
C THR A 63 -4.66 1.27 2.11
N GLN A 64 -5.87 0.77 2.37
CA GLN A 64 -7.12 1.51 2.22
C GLN A 64 -8.12 1.09 3.29
N VAL A 65 -9.30 1.71 3.31
CA VAL A 65 -10.47 1.24 4.05
C VAL A 65 -10.77 -0.25 3.80
N LYS A 66 -10.50 -0.76 2.59
CA LYS A 66 -10.69 -2.18 2.22
C LYS A 66 -9.46 -3.02 2.59
N GLY A 67 -8.89 -2.76 3.76
CA GLY A 67 -7.75 -3.49 4.30
C GLY A 67 -6.41 -3.15 3.67
N THR A 68 -5.38 -3.85 4.15
CA THR A 68 -4.01 -3.71 3.64
C THR A 68 -3.76 -4.57 2.40
N SER A 69 -2.96 -4.01 1.49
CA SER A 69 -2.37 -4.68 0.34
C SER A 69 -0.86 -4.93 0.51
N ASP A 70 -0.29 -4.70 1.70
CA ASP A 70 1.14 -4.91 1.97
C ASP A 70 1.58 -6.38 1.76
N THR A 71 1.07 -7.29 2.59
CA THR A 71 1.29 -8.74 2.48
C THR A 71 0.12 -9.56 3.01
N HIS A 72 0.24 -10.89 2.93
CA HIS A 72 -0.72 -11.88 3.42
C HIS A 72 0.04 -13.01 4.14
N PRO A 73 -0.53 -13.68 5.17
CA PRO A 73 0.19 -14.72 5.93
C PRO A 73 0.69 -15.90 5.08
N ILE A 74 -0.02 -16.22 3.99
CA ILE A 74 0.41 -17.27 3.02
C ILE A 74 1.67 -16.84 2.23
N LEU A 75 1.88 -15.54 2.03
CA LEU A 75 2.97 -14.99 1.21
C LEU A 75 4.21 -14.59 2.04
N SER A 76 4.00 -14.31 3.32
CA SER A 76 5.01 -13.91 4.31
C SER A 76 4.76 -14.66 5.64
N PRO A 77 4.91 -15.99 5.69
CA PRO A 77 4.55 -16.80 6.86
C PRO A 77 5.44 -16.55 8.10
N ASP A 78 6.62 -15.99 7.90
CA ASP A 78 7.57 -15.68 8.99
C ASP A 78 7.38 -14.27 9.58
N ASP A 79 6.36 -13.53 9.14
CA ASP A 79 6.05 -12.19 9.61
C ASP A 79 4.80 -12.21 10.50
N GLU A 80 4.99 -11.88 11.78
CA GLU A 80 3.93 -11.91 12.81
C GLU A 80 2.82 -10.88 12.58
N TRP A 81 3.00 -9.89 11.70
CA TRP A 81 2.00 -8.88 11.38
C TRP A 81 1.40 -9.03 9.98
N ALA A 82 1.69 -10.13 9.29
CA ALA A 82 1.17 -10.37 7.94
C ALA A 82 -0.36 -10.53 7.88
N ASP A 83 -1.05 -10.67 9.02
CA ASP A 83 -2.51 -10.81 9.14
C ASP A 83 -3.25 -9.50 9.49
N PHE A 84 -2.53 -8.37 9.56
CA PHE A 84 -3.11 -7.07 9.89
C PHE A 84 -4.13 -6.62 8.83
N GLU A 85 -5.36 -6.28 9.26
CA GLU A 85 -6.43 -5.70 8.43
C GLU A 85 -6.62 -6.37 7.06
N ILE A 86 -6.72 -7.70 7.02
CA ILE A 86 -6.96 -8.44 5.78
C ILE A 86 -8.42 -8.33 5.35
N PHE A 87 -8.64 -7.77 4.16
CA PHE A 87 -9.91 -7.87 3.44
C PHE A 87 -9.82 -8.99 2.38
N PRO A 88 -10.55 -10.11 2.54
CA PRO A 88 -10.31 -11.32 1.76
C PRO A 88 -11.12 -11.40 0.46
N TYR A 89 -11.94 -10.40 0.16
CA TYR A 89 -12.91 -10.45 -0.94
C TYR A 89 -12.49 -9.65 -2.16
N ARG A 90 -13.03 -10.01 -3.32
CA ARG A 90 -12.84 -9.31 -4.58
C ARG A 90 -13.65 -8.02 -4.61
N ILE A 91 -13.04 -6.95 -5.13
CA ILE A 91 -13.73 -5.66 -5.27
C ILE A 91 -14.87 -5.78 -6.29
N GLY A 92 -16.07 -5.31 -5.91
CA GLY A 92 -17.24 -5.30 -6.80
C GLY A 92 -17.81 -6.68 -7.15
N ARG A 93 -17.50 -7.72 -6.36
CA ARG A 93 -17.97 -9.11 -6.55
C ARG A 93 -18.53 -9.73 -5.26
N GLY A 94 -19.01 -8.91 -4.34
CA GLY A 94 -19.55 -9.36 -3.04
C GLY A 94 -18.50 -10.14 -2.24
N LYS A 95 -18.93 -11.14 -1.47
CA LYS A 95 -18.06 -11.99 -0.63
C LYS A 95 -17.35 -13.11 -1.40
N THR A 96 -17.01 -12.86 -2.66
CA THR A 96 -16.18 -13.79 -3.45
C THR A 96 -14.73 -13.65 -3.03
N TYR A 97 -14.07 -14.73 -2.62
CA TYR A 97 -12.67 -14.68 -2.20
C TYR A 97 -11.72 -14.20 -3.31
N SER A 98 -10.76 -13.36 -2.94
CA SER A 98 -9.66 -12.91 -3.77
C SER A 98 -8.45 -13.79 -3.55
N ASP A 99 -7.87 -14.30 -4.63
CA ASP A 99 -6.59 -15.01 -4.57
C ASP A 99 -5.45 -14.07 -4.13
N PRO A 100 -4.71 -14.37 -3.05
CA PRO A 100 -3.56 -13.57 -2.64
C PRO A 100 -2.42 -13.55 -3.67
N ASP A 101 -2.23 -14.60 -4.46
CA ASP A 101 -1.09 -14.72 -5.38
C ASP A 101 -1.20 -13.71 -6.54
N GLY A 102 -0.39 -12.65 -6.50
CA GLY A 102 -0.40 -11.52 -7.43
C GLY A 102 -1.23 -10.32 -6.99
N SER A 103 -1.69 -10.32 -5.73
CA SER A 103 -2.54 -9.27 -5.15
C SER A 103 -1.81 -8.37 -4.15
N TYR A 104 -0.61 -8.72 -3.70
CA TYR A 104 0.07 -8.03 -2.60
C TYR A 104 1.40 -7.37 -2.99
N VAL A 105 1.67 -6.20 -2.41
CA VAL A 105 2.79 -5.31 -2.74
C VAL A 105 4.14 -5.95 -2.49
N ARG A 106 4.36 -6.59 -1.32
CA ARG A 106 5.63 -7.26 -1.01
C ARG A 106 5.93 -8.40 -1.98
N GLN A 107 4.90 -9.12 -2.41
CA GLN A 107 5.05 -10.13 -3.44
C GLN A 107 5.35 -9.50 -4.81
N ALA A 108 4.76 -8.36 -5.15
CA ALA A 108 5.07 -7.63 -6.36
C ALA A 108 6.56 -7.23 -6.43
N TYR A 109 7.13 -6.74 -5.32
CA TYR A 109 8.56 -6.45 -5.24
C TYR A 109 9.42 -7.69 -5.49
N LYS A 110 9.08 -8.84 -4.89
CA LYS A 110 9.76 -10.13 -5.18
C LYS A 110 9.64 -10.53 -6.64
N ARG A 111 8.43 -10.47 -7.23
CA ARG A 111 8.20 -10.74 -8.65
C ARG A 111 9.03 -9.82 -9.54
N GLY A 112 9.14 -8.54 -9.18
CA GLY A 112 9.98 -7.57 -9.89
C GLY A 112 11.47 -7.94 -9.89
N LEU A 113 12.00 -8.38 -8.74
CA LEU A 113 13.38 -8.88 -8.65
C LEU A 113 13.60 -10.12 -9.54
N GLY A 114 12.65 -11.06 -9.55
CA GLY A 114 12.70 -12.24 -10.41
C GLY A 114 12.71 -11.89 -11.90
N LEU A 115 11.81 -10.99 -12.32
CA LEU A 115 11.76 -10.51 -13.71
C LEU A 115 13.05 -9.80 -14.12
N GLU A 116 13.65 -9.01 -13.22
CA GLU A 116 14.92 -8.33 -13.47
C GLU A 116 16.07 -9.33 -13.66
N TRP A 117 16.14 -10.40 -12.86
CA TRP A 117 17.11 -11.49 -13.05
C TRP A 117 16.91 -12.26 -14.36
N GLU A 118 15.67 -12.41 -14.81
CA GLU A 118 15.33 -12.97 -16.13
C GLU A 118 15.62 -12.00 -17.29
N ASN A 119 16.13 -10.79 -17.02
CA ASN A 119 16.36 -9.73 -18.00
C ASN A 119 15.06 -9.33 -18.74
N ARG A 120 13.98 -9.15 -17.97
CA ARG A 120 12.63 -8.77 -18.42
C ARG A 120 12.14 -7.47 -17.77
N GLY A 121 13.05 -6.72 -17.15
CA GLY A 121 12.76 -5.46 -16.49
C GLY A 121 12.03 -5.64 -15.16
N ASN A 122 11.77 -4.52 -14.48
CA ASN A 122 11.11 -4.50 -13.17
C ASN A 122 9.90 -3.55 -13.17
N PRO A 123 8.69 -4.03 -13.51
CA PRO A 123 7.47 -3.23 -13.52
C PRO A 123 6.97 -2.87 -12.11
N TYR A 124 7.58 -3.43 -11.06
CA TYR A 124 7.11 -3.37 -9.68
C TYR A 124 8.00 -2.55 -8.77
N LYS A 125 8.92 -1.76 -9.33
CA LYS A 125 9.82 -0.86 -8.59
C LYS A 125 9.13 0.46 -8.18
N PHE A 126 7.89 0.37 -7.71
CA PHE A 126 7.05 1.51 -7.34
C PHE A 126 7.27 1.96 -5.88
N GLY A 127 6.88 3.18 -5.54
CA GLY A 127 6.69 3.62 -4.16
C GLY A 127 5.30 3.27 -3.64
N VAL A 128 5.04 3.52 -2.36
CA VAL A 128 3.73 3.21 -1.74
C VAL A 128 3.07 4.45 -1.16
N ILE A 129 1.74 4.46 -1.18
CA ILE A 129 0.89 5.40 -0.44
C ILE A 129 -0.24 4.65 0.28
N GLY A 130 -0.87 5.28 1.27
CA GLY A 130 -2.17 4.86 1.81
C GLY A 130 -3.25 5.81 1.30
N SER A 131 -4.52 5.42 1.39
CA SER A 131 -5.63 6.31 1.04
C SER A 131 -6.90 5.96 1.79
N SER A 132 -7.70 6.98 2.11
CA SER A 132 -8.87 6.79 2.94
C SER A 132 -10.06 6.15 2.20
N ASP A 133 -10.11 6.33 0.88
CA ASP A 133 -11.25 6.04 -0.02
C ASP A 133 -12.60 6.36 0.61
N THR A 134 -12.71 7.60 1.09
CA THR A 134 -13.94 8.11 1.67
C THR A 134 -14.80 8.73 0.59
N HIS A 135 -16.04 8.26 0.46
CA HIS A 135 -17.07 8.76 -0.46
C HIS A 135 -18.04 9.72 0.22
N THR A 136 -17.65 10.22 1.40
CA THR A 136 -18.39 11.21 2.18
C THR A 136 -17.54 12.49 2.35
N ALA A 137 -18.19 13.66 2.36
CA ALA A 137 -17.47 14.94 2.45
C ALA A 137 -16.78 15.16 3.81
N ALA A 138 -17.32 14.57 4.88
CA ALA A 138 -16.63 14.40 6.16
C ALA A 138 -16.01 13.01 6.14
N GLY A 139 -14.68 12.89 6.19
CA GLY A 139 -13.99 11.60 6.17
C GLY A 139 -13.71 11.06 7.56
N ALA A 140 -13.90 9.76 7.76
CA ALA A 140 -13.51 9.03 8.97
C ALA A 140 -12.04 8.58 8.84
N PHE A 141 -11.13 9.32 9.48
CA PHE A 141 -9.67 9.11 9.37
C PHE A 141 -9.02 8.59 10.66
N VAL A 142 -9.79 8.40 11.73
CA VAL A 142 -9.30 7.90 13.01
C VAL A 142 -10.14 6.70 13.42
N GLU A 143 -9.48 5.62 13.84
CA GLU A 143 -10.17 4.36 14.12
C GLU A 143 -11.12 4.48 15.32
N SER A 144 -10.73 5.22 16.36
CA SER A 144 -11.54 5.39 17.58
C SER A 144 -12.83 6.17 17.36
N ASP A 145 -12.96 6.91 16.25
CA ASP A 145 -14.16 7.65 15.87
C ASP A 145 -14.74 7.19 14.53
N PHE A 146 -14.37 6.00 14.05
CA PHE A 146 -14.80 5.49 12.76
C PHE A 146 -16.32 5.31 12.69
N TYR A 147 -16.94 5.98 11.72
CA TYR A 147 -18.40 5.93 11.51
C TYR A 147 -18.81 5.39 10.14
N ALA A 148 -18.15 5.77 9.04
CA ALA A 148 -18.52 5.32 7.70
C ALA A 148 -17.51 5.80 6.65
N LYS A 149 -17.62 5.21 5.46
CA LYS A 149 -16.86 5.56 4.27
C LYS A 149 -17.75 5.72 3.03
N VAL A 150 -18.93 5.09 2.98
CA VAL A 150 -19.88 5.21 1.84
C VAL A 150 -21.09 6.08 2.18
N GLY A 151 -21.46 6.19 3.46
CA GLY A 151 -22.60 6.95 3.92
C GLY A 151 -23.85 6.08 4.03
N VAL A 152 -24.72 6.06 3.01
CA VAL A 152 -26.03 5.38 3.13
C VAL A 152 -25.91 3.87 3.38
N LEU A 153 -24.84 3.23 2.91
CA LEU A 153 -24.67 1.78 3.01
C LEU A 153 -24.00 1.31 4.31
N ASP A 154 -23.33 2.20 5.05
CA ASP A 154 -22.50 1.87 6.21
C ASP A 154 -22.58 2.94 7.33
N GLY A 155 -23.50 3.90 7.21
CA GLY A 155 -23.63 5.05 8.10
C GLY A 155 -24.12 4.71 9.51
N LEU A 156 -24.89 3.63 9.64
CA LEU A 156 -25.46 3.18 10.91
C LEU A 156 -24.75 1.90 11.39
N PRO A 157 -24.57 1.70 12.71
CA PRO A 157 -23.90 0.51 13.24
C PRO A 157 -24.50 -0.82 12.74
N PRO A 158 -25.84 -0.98 12.63
CA PRO A 158 -26.46 -2.15 12.01
C PRO A 158 -26.02 -2.41 10.56
N LEU A 159 -25.96 -1.37 9.74
CA LEU A 159 -25.60 -1.46 8.32
C LEU A 159 -24.12 -1.81 8.12
N ARG A 160 -23.27 -1.49 9.10
CA ARG A 160 -21.87 -1.97 9.14
C ARG A 160 -21.75 -3.43 9.54
N GLY A 161 -22.82 -4.05 10.05
CA GLY A 161 -22.77 -5.40 10.61
C GLY A 161 -22.01 -5.48 11.94
N SER A 162 -21.84 -4.35 12.63
CA SER A 162 -21.07 -4.24 13.88
C SER A 162 -21.90 -4.55 15.14
N VAL A 163 -23.23 -4.42 15.06
CA VAL A 163 -24.18 -4.68 16.16
C VAL A 163 -25.34 -5.55 15.66
N PRO A 164 -25.98 -6.35 16.53
CA PRO A 164 -27.16 -7.10 16.16
C PRO A 164 -28.32 -6.17 15.85
N LEU A 165 -29.27 -6.65 15.05
CA LEU A 165 -30.50 -5.97 14.67
C LEU A 165 -31.55 -6.15 15.76
N GLU A 166 -32.21 -5.04 16.08
CA GLU A 166 -33.50 -5.09 16.77
C GLU A 166 -34.59 -5.57 15.79
N GLN A 167 -35.71 -6.07 16.33
CA GLN A 167 -36.81 -6.61 15.53
C GLN A 167 -37.34 -5.59 14.51
N GLU A 168 -37.53 -4.34 14.92
CA GLU A 168 -38.01 -3.26 14.06
C GLU A 168 -36.99 -2.92 12.94
N GLU A 169 -35.70 -2.93 13.25
CA GLU A 169 -34.64 -2.70 12.26
C GLU A 169 -34.60 -3.83 11.23
N TYR A 170 -34.75 -5.08 11.67
CA TYR A 170 -34.85 -6.21 10.78
C TYR A 170 -36.07 -6.09 9.86
N GLU A 171 -37.25 -5.75 10.38
CA GLU A 171 -38.46 -5.55 9.57
C GLU A 171 -38.28 -4.42 8.55
N LEU A 172 -37.67 -3.30 8.95
CA LEU A 172 -37.37 -2.18 8.06
C LEU A 172 -36.37 -2.58 6.97
N LEU A 173 -35.27 -3.24 7.33
CA LEU A 173 -34.20 -3.61 6.42
C LEU A 173 -34.50 -4.85 5.58
N SER A 174 -35.52 -5.63 5.95
CA SER A 174 -36.01 -6.79 5.18
C SER A 174 -37.15 -6.44 4.24
N SER A 175 -37.85 -5.33 4.48
CA SER A 175 -38.99 -4.89 3.67
C SER A 175 -38.58 -4.00 2.48
N GLY A 176 -39.36 -4.06 1.40
CA GLY A 176 -39.18 -3.25 0.20
C GLY A 176 -38.71 -4.02 -1.03
N GLU A 177 -39.25 -3.66 -2.20
CA GLU A 177 -39.00 -4.36 -3.48
C GLU A 177 -37.54 -4.25 -3.99
N ASN A 178 -36.77 -3.28 -3.47
CA ASN A 178 -35.37 -3.04 -3.85
C ASN A 178 -34.38 -3.42 -2.72
N ASN A 179 -34.78 -4.27 -1.80
CA ASN A 179 -33.90 -4.70 -0.72
C ASN A 179 -32.83 -5.69 -1.21
N SER A 180 -31.55 -5.34 -1.05
CA SER A 180 -30.40 -6.19 -1.34
C SER A 180 -29.64 -6.65 -0.09
N ASN A 181 -30.20 -6.43 1.10
CA ASN A 181 -29.58 -6.82 2.36
C ASN A 181 -29.69 -8.33 2.57
N ASN A 182 -28.56 -8.94 2.90
CA ASN A 182 -28.52 -10.31 3.43
C ASN A 182 -28.40 -10.24 4.95
N PHE A 183 -28.78 -11.32 5.63
CA PHE A 183 -28.74 -11.40 7.09
C PHE A 183 -28.08 -12.70 7.53
N VAL A 184 -27.39 -12.64 8.66
CA VAL A 184 -26.72 -13.79 9.29
C VAL A 184 -27.02 -13.82 10.77
N ASP A 185 -27.42 -14.98 11.28
CA ASP A 185 -27.64 -15.20 12.71
C ASP A 185 -26.33 -15.64 13.37
N LYS A 186 -25.94 -14.96 14.46
CA LYS A 186 -24.79 -15.28 15.32
C LYS A 186 -25.28 -15.49 16.75
N GLU A 187 -24.40 -15.92 17.65
CA GLU A 187 -24.73 -16.17 19.07
C GLU A 187 -25.41 -14.97 19.76
N GLN A 188 -24.99 -13.74 19.42
CA GLN A 188 -25.50 -12.50 20.01
C GLN A 188 -26.75 -11.93 19.32
N GLY A 189 -27.22 -12.53 18.23
CA GLY A 189 -28.39 -12.07 17.48
C GLY A 189 -28.20 -12.06 15.97
N ARG A 190 -29.13 -11.41 15.27
CA ARG A 190 -29.12 -11.28 13.80
C ARG A 190 -28.33 -10.06 13.37
N TYR A 191 -27.53 -10.16 12.32
CA TYR A 191 -26.73 -9.06 11.77
C TYR A 191 -27.04 -8.86 10.29
N VAL A 192 -26.81 -7.65 9.77
CA VAL A 192 -26.66 -7.45 8.33
C VAL A 192 -25.40 -8.18 7.87
N ASP A 193 -25.53 -9.08 6.90
CA ASP A 193 -24.45 -9.86 6.33
C ASP A 193 -23.67 -9.04 5.29
N THR A 194 -22.87 -8.11 5.79
CA THR A 194 -22.03 -7.22 4.98
C THR A 194 -20.54 -7.52 5.17
N TYR A 195 -19.69 -6.94 4.32
CA TYR A 195 -18.24 -6.90 4.50
C TYR A 195 -17.75 -5.58 5.11
N TYR A 196 -18.63 -4.58 5.33
CA TYR A 196 -18.25 -3.29 5.93
C TYR A 196 -17.73 -3.43 7.36
N SER A 197 -18.02 -4.54 8.05
CA SER A 197 -17.43 -4.85 9.35
C SER A 197 -15.92 -5.13 9.30
N LEU A 198 -15.37 -5.33 8.10
CA LEU A 198 -13.94 -5.53 7.85
C LEU A 198 -13.24 -4.23 7.42
N TRP A 199 -13.97 -3.12 7.35
CA TRP A 199 -13.42 -1.83 6.95
C TRP A 199 -12.89 -1.07 8.15
N SER A 200 -11.84 -0.27 7.92
CA SER A 200 -11.21 0.58 8.93
C SER A 200 -11.15 2.04 8.49
N ALA A 201 -10.74 2.93 9.38
CA ALA A 201 -10.50 4.34 9.06
C ALA A 201 -9.33 4.54 8.07
N SER A 202 -8.48 3.53 7.89
CA SER A 202 -7.33 3.52 6.98
C SER A 202 -7.60 4.17 5.61
N GLY A 203 -6.62 4.76 4.92
CA GLY A 203 -5.25 5.09 5.29
C GLY A 203 -4.88 6.51 4.85
N LEU A 204 -3.63 6.92 5.06
CA LEU A 204 -3.14 8.25 4.67
C LEU A 204 -1.95 8.15 3.72
N ALA A 205 -1.92 9.06 2.74
CA ALA A 205 -0.78 9.27 1.86
C ALA A 205 0.18 10.26 2.54
N ALA A 206 1.44 9.86 2.67
CA ALA A 206 2.50 10.77 3.08
C ALA A 206 3.47 10.99 1.93
N VAL A 207 3.77 12.27 1.68
CA VAL A 207 4.55 12.72 0.52
C VAL A 207 5.59 13.71 0.99
N TRP A 208 6.85 13.43 0.68
CA TRP A 208 7.92 14.36 0.97
C TRP A 208 8.21 15.27 -0.22
N ALA A 209 7.47 16.37 -0.27
CA ALA A 209 7.70 17.46 -1.21
C ALA A 209 8.62 18.54 -0.59
N GLU A 210 9.33 19.28 -1.44
CA GLU A 210 10.13 20.42 -1.01
C GLU A 210 9.24 21.62 -0.64
N GLU A 211 8.10 21.74 -1.32
CA GLU A 211 7.13 22.80 -1.14
C GLU A 211 5.70 22.24 -1.13
N ASN A 212 4.76 22.96 -0.53
CA ASN A 212 3.34 22.62 -0.60
C ASN A 212 2.69 23.20 -1.89
N THR A 213 3.25 22.81 -3.03
CA THR A 213 2.75 23.15 -4.37
C THR A 213 2.40 21.88 -5.12
N ARG A 214 1.44 21.97 -6.05
CA ARG A 214 1.04 20.82 -6.87
C ARG A 214 2.24 20.22 -7.60
N GLU A 215 3.11 21.07 -8.13
CA GLU A 215 4.30 20.70 -8.89
C GLU A 215 5.31 19.96 -8.01
N SER A 216 5.60 20.46 -6.80
CA SER A 216 6.55 19.80 -5.88
C SER A 216 6.03 18.46 -5.34
N ILE A 217 4.72 18.38 -5.05
CA ILE A 217 4.04 17.15 -4.64
C ILE A 217 4.03 16.12 -5.78
N PHE A 218 3.70 16.56 -6.99
CA PHE A 218 3.70 15.68 -8.16
C PHE A 218 5.11 15.15 -8.48
N ALA A 219 6.13 16.02 -8.37
CA ALA A 219 7.52 15.60 -8.49
C ALA A 219 7.91 14.58 -7.39
N ALA A 220 7.34 14.68 -6.19
CA ALA A 220 7.55 13.72 -5.11
C ALA A 220 6.95 12.35 -5.41
N PHE A 221 5.74 12.31 -5.97
CA PHE A 221 5.14 11.08 -6.49
C PHE A 221 6.00 10.44 -7.58
N ARG A 222 6.51 11.25 -8.53
CA ARG A 222 7.40 10.79 -9.61
C ARG A 222 8.68 10.12 -9.08
N ARG A 223 9.34 10.73 -8.09
CA ARG A 223 10.54 10.15 -7.46
C ARG A 223 10.24 9.11 -6.38
N LYS A 224 8.95 8.82 -6.11
CA LYS A 224 8.48 7.78 -5.20
C LYS A 224 8.89 8.00 -3.75
N GLU A 225 9.10 9.26 -3.37
CA GLU A 225 9.46 9.63 -2.01
C GLU A 225 8.21 9.79 -1.14
N THR A 226 7.52 8.65 -0.99
CA THR A 226 6.22 8.53 -0.35
C THR A 226 6.20 7.34 0.60
N TYR A 227 5.26 7.37 1.53
CA TYR A 227 4.95 6.19 2.34
C TYR A 227 3.46 6.14 2.68
N ALA A 228 3.02 4.94 3.05
CA ALA A 228 1.66 4.67 3.47
C ALA A 228 1.56 4.66 5.00
N THR A 229 0.41 5.05 5.54
CA THR A 229 0.06 4.79 6.94
C THR A 229 -1.37 4.28 7.04
N SER A 230 -1.66 3.44 8.04
CA SER A 230 -3.00 2.92 8.32
C SER A 230 -3.92 3.96 9.01
N GLY A 231 -3.48 5.21 9.15
CA GLY A 231 -4.26 6.30 9.75
C GLY A 231 -3.49 7.16 10.75
N ASN A 232 -2.40 6.63 11.32
CA ASN A 232 -1.50 7.40 12.16
C ASN A 232 -0.66 8.39 11.34
N ARG A 233 -0.39 9.56 11.90
CA ARG A 233 0.40 10.65 11.29
C ARG A 233 1.86 10.59 11.73
N ILE A 234 2.45 9.41 11.65
CA ILE A 234 3.89 9.24 11.86
C ILE A 234 4.66 9.98 10.78
N LYS A 235 5.89 10.41 11.11
CA LYS A 235 6.85 10.89 10.10
C LYS A 235 7.92 9.83 9.93
N LEU A 236 8.21 9.47 8.68
CA LEU A 236 9.21 8.46 8.35
C LEU A 236 10.12 8.97 7.23
N ARG A 237 11.42 8.81 7.41
CA ARG A 237 12.45 9.00 6.41
C ARG A 237 13.33 7.77 6.40
N PHE A 238 13.65 7.28 5.20
CA PHE A 238 14.54 6.15 4.99
C PHE A 238 15.51 6.49 3.88
N PHE A 239 16.80 6.35 4.15
CA PHE A 239 17.87 6.60 3.19
C PHE A 239 18.80 5.39 3.12
N GLY A 240 19.35 5.12 1.93
CA GLY A 240 20.44 4.18 1.72
C GLY A 240 21.68 4.87 1.19
N GLY A 241 22.87 4.46 1.62
CA GLY A 241 24.15 5.03 1.21
C GLY A 241 25.32 4.15 1.63
N PHE A 242 26.54 4.64 1.43
CA PHE A 242 27.77 3.92 1.81
C PHE A 242 28.62 4.67 2.85
N ASP A 243 28.17 5.84 3.29
CA ASP A 243 28.91 6.74 4.19
C ASP A 243 27.97 7.44 5.19
N PHE A 244 27.13 6.66 5.89
CA PHE A 244 26.25 7.17 6.94
C PHE A 244 26.84 7.05 8.34
N GLY A 245 27.83 6.18 8.57
CA GLY A 245 28.54 6.07 9.85
C GLY A 245 29.23 7.36 10.30
N GLN A 246 29.48 8.30 9.38
CA GLN A 246 30.04 9.63 9.66
C GLN A 246 28.99 10.69 10.01
N LEU A 247 27.69 10.36 9.97
CA LEU A 247 26.63 11.30 10.28
C LEU A 247 26.49 11.50 11.79
N ASP A 248 26.44 12.77 12.19
CA ASP A 248 25.98 13.13 13.53
C ASP A 248 24.45 13.01 13.61
N LEU A 249 23.97 11.93 14.23
CA LEU A 249 22.54 11.66 14.41
C LEU A 249 21.83 12.70 15.29
N SER A 250 22.56 13.51 16.05
CA SER A 250 22.01 14.59 16.88
C SER A 250 21.91 15.93 16.14
N SER A 251 22.44 16.01 14.93
CA SER A 251 22.49 17.25 14.15
C SER A 251 21.11 17.68 13.64
N ASN A 252 20.80 18.96 13.79
CA ASN A 252 19.63 19.58 13.16
C ASN A 252 19.68 19.55 11.62
N ASN A 253 20.85 19.29 11.03
CA ASN A 253 21.04 19.17 9.59
C ASN A 253 21.08 17.70 9.11
N LEU A 254 20.80 16.72 9.97
CA LEU A 254 20.91 15.29 9.66
C LEU A 254 20.26 14.92 8.31
N ILE A 255 19.01 15.33 8.10
CA ILE A 255 18.26 15.02 6.88
C ILE A 255 18.92 15.67 5.64
N LYS A 256 19.41 16.91 5.77
CA LYS A 256 20.09 17.61 4.67
C LYS A 256 21.39 16.92 4.30
N GLU A 257 22.14 16.40 5.27
CA GLU A 257 23.35 15.63 5.02
C GLU A 257 23.04 14.24 4.44
N ALA A 258 21.94 13.60 4.88
CA ALA A 258 21.50 12.33 4.32
C ALA A 258 21.19 12.42 2.81
N TYR A 259 20.49 13.47 2.36
CA TYR A 259 20.26 13.71 0.93
C TYR A 259 21.54 13.95 0.12
N LYS A 260 22.61 14.47 0.73
CA LYS A 260 23.89 14.68 0.03
C LYS A 260 24.71 13.39 -0.12
N ARG A 261 24.52 12.45 0.80
CA ARG A 261 25.40 11.26 0.95
C ARG A 261 24.76 9.96 0.47
N GLY A 262 23.46 9.94 0.25
CA GLY A 262 22.75 8.75 -0.18
C GLY A 262 21.49 9.05 -0.97
N VAL A 263 20.69 8.01 -1.16
CA VAL A 263 19.42 8.07 -1.87
C VAL A 263 18.26 7.94 -0.89
N PRO A 264 17.19 8.75 -1.02
CA PRO A 264 15.98 8.57 -0.23
C PRO A 264 15.20 7.33 -0.70
N MET A 265 14.23 6.90 0.10
CA MET A 265 13.24 5.89 -0.28
C MET A 265 12.60 6.21 -1.64
N GLY A 266 12.33 5.17 -2.41
CA GLY A 266 11.92 5.28 -3.81
C GLY A 266 13.10 5.38 -4.80
N GLY A 267 14.29 5.74 -4.34
CA GLY A 267 15.51 5.79 -5.14
C GLY A 267 16.14 4.42 -5.42
N SER A 268 17.18 4.41 -6.25
CA SER A 268 18.04 3.25 -6.49
C SER A 268 19.45 3.57 -6.01
N LEU A 269 19.99 2.76 -5.11
CA LEU A 269 21.37 2.85 -4.69
C LEU A 269 22.22 2.03 -5.66
N VAL A 270 23.13 2.69 -6.36
CA VAL A 270 24.02 2.07 -7.35
C VAL A 270 25.45 2.11 -6.80
N SER A 271 26.20 1.03 -7.00
CA SER A 271 27.61 0.92 -6.62
C SER A 271 28.35 0.12 -7.68
N ASP A 272 29.52 0.62 -8.07
CA ASP A 272 30.46 -0.11 -8.94
C ASP A 272 31.36 -1.06 -8.14
N GLU A 273 31.37 -0.92 -6.81
CA GLU A 273 32.13 -1.75 -5.89
C GLU A 273 31.22 -2.69 -5.08
N VAL A 274 31.74 -3.85 -4.68
CA VAL A 274 31.07 -4.77 -3.76
C VAL A 274 31.24 -4.23 -2.35
N GLN A 275 30.26 -3.44 -1.90
CA GLN A 275 30.21 -2.86 -0.57
C GLN A 275 28.81 -3.01 0.05
N SER A 276 28.76 -3.18 1.35
CA SER A 276 27.50 -3.28 2.09
C SER A 276 26.89 -1.88 2.25
N PRO A 277 25.62 -1.67 1.90
CA PRO A 277 24.96 -0.39 2.13
C PRO A 277 24.66 -0.19 3.62
N GLU A 278 24.68 1.06 4.03
CA GLU A 278 24.22 1.55 5.32
C GLU A 278 22.85 2.22 5.14
N PHE A 279 21.99 2.11 6.15
CA PHE A 279 20.66 2.71 6.13
C PHE A 279 20.49 3.69 7.28
N LEU A 280 19.99 4.89 6.96
CA LEU A 280 19.53 5.86 7.94
C LEU A 280 18.00 5.83 7.98
N ILE A 281 17.45 5.46 9.14
CA ILE A 281 16.01 5.47 9.41
C ILE A 281 15.74 6.56 10.45
N TRP A 282 14.94 7.55 10.08
CA TRP A 282 14.47 8.57 10.99
C TRP A 282 12.95 8.49 11.08
N ALA A 283 12.43 8.28 12.28
CA ALA A 283 11.00 8.16 12.52
C ALA A 283 10.55 8.98 13.72
N GLN A 284 9.36 9.57 13.61
CA GLN A 284 8.70 10.30 14.68
C GLN A 284 7.27 9.78 14.85
N LYS A 285 6.88 9.51 16.10
CA LYS A 285 5.51 9.09 16.44
C LYS A 285 4.48 10.13 16.02
N ASP A 286 3.24 9.69 15.86
CA ASP A 286 2.11 10.61 15.76
C ASP A 286 1.95 11.35 17.12
N PRO A 287 1.88 12.69 17.13
CA PRO A 287 1.73 13.46 18.37
C PRO A 287 0.42 13.18 19.13
N LYS A 288 -0.58 12.57 18.49
CA LYS A 288 -1.89 12.27 19.07
C LYS A 288 -2.08 10.82 19.52
N THR A 289 -1.08 9.95 19.33
CA THR A 289 -1.24 8.51 19.59
C THR A 289 -0.12 7.95 20.46
N THR A 290 -0.09 6.62 20.58
CA THR A 290 0.93 5.84 21.26
C THR A 290 2.33 6.03 20.67
N SER A 291 3.35 5.70 21.46
CA SER A 291 4.74 5.70 21.01
C SER A 291 5.01 4.63 19.94
N LEU A 292 6.04 4.83 19.12
CA LEU A 292 6.52 3.80 18.20
C LEU A 292 7.04 2.61 19.03
N GLN A 293 6.54 1.41 18.75
CA GLN A 293 7.01 0.18 19.40
C GLN A 293 8.31 -0.33 18.75
N ARG A 294 8.35 -0.34 17.42
CA ARG A 294 9.46 -0.92 16.65
C ARG A 294 9.58 -0.27 15.28
N LEU A 295 10.80 -0.24 14.75
CA LEU A 295 11.12 -0.02 13.34
C LEU A 295 11.70 -1.31 12.77
N GLN A 296 11.16 -1.75 11.65
CA GLN A 296 11.63 -2.93 10.95
C GLN A 296 12.01 -2.62 9.51
N VAL A 297 12.95 -3.39 9.00
CA VAL A 297 13.35 -3.41 7.59
C VAL A 297 12.99 -4.78 7.03
N ILE A 298 12.12 -4.78 6.02
CA ILE A 298 11.78 -5.98 5.26
C ILE A 298 12.70 -6.00 4.04
N LYS A 299 13.60 -6.97 3.99
CA LYS A 299 14.55 -7.15 2.89
C LYS A 299 14.07 -8.26 1.97
N GLY A 300 13.79 -7.91 0.72
CA GLY A 300 13.70 -8.87 -0.38
C GLY A 300 15.05 -9.01 -1.09
N TRP A 301 15.41 -10.22 -1.53
CA TRP A 301 16.58 -10.44 -2.39
C TRP A 301 16.36 -11.62 -3.33
N ILE A 302 17.22 -11.71 -4.35
CA ILE A 302 17.28 -12.84 -5.27
C ILE A 302 18.51 -13.70 -4.96
N ASP A 303 18.35 -15.02 -4.97
CA ASP A 303 19.48 -15.93 -5.00
C ASP A 303 20.05 -15.96 -6.42
N PRO A 304 21.31 -15.54 -6.62
CA PRO A 304 21.90 -15.48 -7.96
C PRO A 304 22.14 -16.86 -8.59
N THR A 305 22.06 -17.95 -7.81
CA THR A 305 22.33 -19.30 -8.29
C THR A 305 21.15 -19.92 -9.02
N ASP A 306 19.92 -19.60 -8.63
CA ASP A 306 18.70 -20.19 -9.18
C ASP A 306 17.59 -19.18 -9.51
N GLY A 307 17.78 -17.89 -9.21
CA GLY A 307 16.80 -16.84 -9.45
C GLY A 307 15.64 -16.82 -8.45
N SER A 308 15.68 -17.65 -7.40
CA SER A 308 14.64 -17.68 -6.38
C SER A 308 14.64 -16.42 -5.53
N THR A 309 13.45 -15.97 -5.13
CA THR A 309 13.29 -14.74 -4.34
C THR A 309 13.07 -15.08 -2.88
N HIS A 310 13.71 -14.34 -1.99
CA HIS A 310 13.60 -14.49 -0.56
C HIS A 310 13.13 -13.19 0.10
N GLU A 311 12.66 -13.31 1.33
CA GLU A 311 12.27 -12.19 2.18
C GLU A 311 12.76 -12.45 3.60
N LYS A 312 13.14 -11.39 4.31
CA LYS A 312 13.43 -11.44 5.75
C LYS A 312 13.11 -10.11 6.41
N VAL A 313 12.52 -10.19 7.58
CA VAL A 313 12.22 -9.06 8.45
C VAL A 313 13.39 -8.87 9.44
N TYR A 314 13.84 -7.63 9.61
CA TYR A 314 14.89 -7.24 10.55
C TYR A 314 14.38 -6.17 11.49
N ASP A 315 14.57 -6.34 12.80
CA ASP A 315 14.35 -5.29 13.78
C ASP A 315 15.51 -4.30 13.72
N ALA A 316 15.22 -3.05 13.33
CA ALA A 316 16.21 -1.98 13.21
C ALA A 316 16.31 -1.13 14.47
N ALA A 317 15.19 -0.93 15.17
CA ALA A 317 15.14 -0.28 16.47
C ALA A 317 13.86 -0.70 17.22
N CYS A 318 13.95 -0.92 18.53
CA CYS A 318 12.80 -1.18 19.40
C CYS A 318 12.71 -0.12 20.50
N SER A 319 11.51 0.12 21.02
CA SER A 319 11.27 1.09 22.09
C SER A 319 12.00 0.78 23.40
N GLU A 320 12.39 -0.48 23.62
CA GLU A 320 13.15 -0.93 24.78
C GLU A 320 14.67 -1.06 24.52
N GLY A 321 15.15 -0.63 23.35
CA GLY A 321 16.53 -0.83 22.89
C GLY A 321 16.65 -1.98 21.88
N PRO A 322 17.74 -2.03 21.08
CA PRO A 322 17.95 -3.07 20.07
C PRO A 322 18.15 -4.47 20.66
#